data_AF-A0A7I8CRA1-F1
#
_entry.id   AF-A0A7I8CRA1-F1
#
_cell.length_a   1.000
_cell.length_b   1.000
_cell.length_c   1.000
_cell.angle_alpha   90.00
_cell.angle_beta   90.00
_cell.angle_gamma   90.00
#
_symmetry.space_group_name_H-M   'P 1'
#
loop_
_entity.id
_entity.type
_entity.pdbx_description
1 polymer ?
#
loop_
_entity_poly.entity_id
_entity_poly.type
_entity_poly.pdbx_seq_one_letter_code
_entity_poly.pdbx_strand_id
1 'polypeptide(L)' 'MKQHTAFVARNCAEVDAFYQAALKAGGTDNGAPGYRETQHGFPPGYYAAFVLDPDGNNIEAVFRGG' A
#
# COMPACT_ATOMS: atom_id res chain seq x y z
N MET A 1 -17.21 -3.81 -10.68
CA MET A 1 -16.94 -3.98 -9.22
C MET A 1 -15.51 -3.53 -9.00
N LYS A 2 -15.22 -2.77 -7.94
CA LYS A 2 -13.84 -2.37 -7.62
C LYS A 2 -13.21 -3.40 -6.70
N GLN A 3 -11.98 -3.77 -6.99
CA GLN A 3 -11.25 -4.79 -6.23
C GLN A 3 -10.21 -4.17 -5.30
N HIS A 4 -9.93 -4.87 -4.20
CA HIS A 4 -8.80 -4.60 -3.33
C HIS A 4 -7.83 -5.77 -3.44
N THR A 5 -6.57 -5.49 -3.80
CA THR A 5 -5.51 -6.50 -3.89
C THR A 5 -4.29 -6.02 -3.14
N ALA A 6 -3.80 -6.85 -2.21
CA ALA A 6 -2.63 -6.54 -1.39
C ALA A 6 -1.47 -7.50 -1.68
N PHE A 7 -0.30 -6.93 -1.93
CA PHE A 7 0.96 -7.65 -2.10
C PHE A 7 1.80 -7.53 -0.82
N VAL A 8 2.38 -8.66 -0.39
CA VAL A 8 3.29 -8.68 0.76
C VAL A 8 4.67 -8.22 0.30
N ALA A 9 5.16 -7.15 0.92
CA ALA A 9 6.52 -6.63 0.78
C ALA A 9 7.45 -7.24 1.85
N ARG A 10 8.75 -7.30 1.55
CA ARG A 10 9.77 -7.87 2.46
C ARG A 10 10.28 -6.86 3.48
N ASN A 11 10.11 -5.56 3.24
CA ASN A 11 10.54 -4.46 4.11
C ASN A 11 9.80 -3.16 3.72
N CYS A 12 9.95 -2.11 4.53
CA CYS A 12 9.33 -0.81 4.26
C CYS A 12 9.82 -0.16 2.94
N ALA A 13 11.10 -0.34 2.59
CA ALA A 13 11.67 0.25 1.37
C ALA A 13 11.01 -0.31 0.08
N GLU A 14 10.54 -1.56 0.11
CA GLU A 14 9.76 -2.13 -1.00
C GLU A 14 8.35 -1.54 -1.10
N VAL A 15 7.74 -1.20 0.03
CA VAL A 15 6.46 -0.49 0.05
C VAL A 15 6.64 0.92 -0.53
N ASP A 16 7.71 1.61 -0.16
CA ASP A 16 8.07 2.92 -0.72
C ASP A 16 8.33 2.85 -2.23
N ALA A 17 9.12 1.85 -2.66
CA ALA A 17 9.45 1.64 -4.06
C ALA A 17 8.22 1.30 -4.89
N PHE A 18 7.32 0.45 -4.38
CA PHE A 18 6.03 0.16 -5.01
C PHE A 18 5.23 1.45 -5.22
N TYR A 19 5.06 2.26 -4.17
CA TYR A 19 4.26 3.47 -4.24
C TYR A 19 4.80 4.45 -5.28
N GLN A 20 6.12 4.70 -5.27
CA GLN A 20 6.75 5.57 -6.26
C GLN A 20 6.64 5.04 -7.69
N ALA A 21 6.78 3.73 -7.90
CA ALA A 21 6.62 3.12 -9.21
C ALA A 21 5.17 3.20 -9.71
N ALA A 22 4.21 2.93 -8.83
CA ALA A 22 2.79 2.97 -9.15
C ALA A 22 2.32 4.39 -9.54
N LEU A 23 2.75 5.42 -8.81
CA LEU A 23 2.47 6.82 -9.20
C LEU A 23 3.10 7.19 -10.55
N LYS A 24 4.35 6.79 -10.81
CA LYS A 24 5.02 7.02 -12.10
C LYS A 24 4.33 6.30 -13.26
N ALA A 25 3.67 5.18 -13.00
CA ALA A 25 2.91 4.41 -13.97
C ALA A 25 1.49 4.98 -14.23
N GLY A 26 1.12 6.10 -13.59
CA GLY A 26 -0.20 6.73 -13.75
C GLY A 26 -1.22 6.31 -12.68
N GLY A 27 -0.80 5.59 -11.64
CA GLY A 27 -1.64 5.33 -10.48
C GLY A 27 -1.92 6.60 -9.69
N THR A 28 -3.07 6.64 -9.02
CA THR A 28 -3.48 7.78 -8.18
C THR A 28 -3.24 7.46 -6.71
N ASP A 29 -2.65 8.40 -5.97
CA ASP A 29 -2.47 8.26 -4.51
C ASP A 29 -3.80 7.94 -3.82
N ASN A 30 -3.78 6.93 -2.95
CA ASN A 30 -4.89 6.54 -2.09
C ASN A 30 -4.44 6.32 -0.63
N GLY A 31 -3.22 6.72 -0.30
CA GLY A 31 -2.58 6.49 0.98
C GLY A 31 -1.08 6.31 0.82
N ALA A 32 -0.34 7.39 1.04
CA ALA A 32 1.13 7.38 1.05
C ALA A 32 1.71 6.32 2.03
N PRO A 33 2.93 5.82 1.77
CA PRO A 33 3.60 4.84 2.62
C PRO A 33 3.68 5.31 4.07
N GLY A 34 3.31 4.42 4.99
CA GLY A 34 3.35 4.72 6.42
C GLY A 34 2.86 3.58 7.29
N TYR A 35 3.21 3.64 8.57
CA TYR A 35 2.63 2.77 9.58
C TYR A 35 1.14 3.09 9.74
N ARG A 36 0.33 2.05 9.79
CA ARG A 36 -1.11 2.15 10.03
C ARG A 36 -1.38 1.93 11.50
N GLU A 37 -2.24 2.77 12.04
CA GLU A 37 -2.47 2.81 13.48
C GLU A 37 -3.38 1.67 13.92
N THR A 38 -3.03 1.04 15.03
CA THR A 38 -3.79 -0.09 15.59
C THR A 38 -5.19 0.31 16.04
N GLN A 39 -5.39 1.58 16.39
CA GLN A 39 -6.70 2.16 16.71
C GLN A 39 -7.69 2.08 15.54
N HIS A 40 -7.20 1.94 14.31
CA HIS A 40 -8.01 1.74 13.11
C HIS A 40 -8.16 0.26 12.71
N GLY A 41 -7.80 -0.66 13.61
CA GLY A 41 -7.93 -2.11 13.41
C GLY A 41 -6.76 -2.76 12.68
N PHE A 42 -5.65 -2.04 12.47
CA PHE A 42 -4.44 -2.62 11.89
C PHE A 42 -3.60 -3.36 12.95
N PRO A 43 -2.94 -4.48 12.59
CA PRO A 43 -1.94 -5.09 13.47
C PRO A 43 -0.78 -4.13 13.75
N PRO A 44 -0.07 -4.26 14.90
CA PRO A 44 1.19 -3.57 15.12
C PRO A 44 2.21 -3.88 14.01
N GLY A 45 3.02 -2.89 13.62
CA GLY A 45 4.05 -3.07 12.59
C GLY A 45 3.53 -3.03 11.15
N TYR A 46 2.24 -2.78 10.93
CA TYR A 46 1.63 -2.71 9.61
C TYR A 46 2.06 -1.45 8.85
N TYR A 47 3.06 -1.58 7.98
CA TYR A 47 3.53 -0.54 7.09
C TYR A 47 2.98 -0.77 5.69
N ALA A 48 2.21 0.17 5.15
CA ALA A 48 1.55 -0.03 3.86
C ALA A 48 1.41 1.25 3.03
N ALA A 49 1.28 1.08 1.72
CA ALA A 49 0.92 2.14 0.78
C ALA A 49 -0.22 1.67 -0.13
N PHE A 50 -1.06 2.61 -0.57
CA PHE A 50 -2.25 2.37 -1.36
C PHE A 50 -2.25 3.27 -2.59
N VAL A 51 -2.54 2.68 -3.75
CA VAL A 51 -2.64 3.40 -5.03
C VAL A 51 -3.86 2.87 -5.78
N LEU A 52 -4.63 3.77 -6.38
CA LEU A 52 -5.66 3.39 -7.34
C LEU A 52 -5.04 3.13 -8.71
N ASP A 53 -5.34 1.98 -9.31
CA ASP A 53 -5.01 1.73 -10.71
C ASP A 53 -5.94 2.54 -11.66
N PRO A 54 -5.69 2.55 -12.99
CA PRO A 54 -6.51 3.30 -13.94
C PRO A 54 -8.00 2.89 -13.98
N ASP A 55 -8.31 1.66 -13.60
CA ASP A 55 -9.70 1.16 -13.49
C ASP A 55 -10.32 1.50 -12.13
N GLY A 56 -9.50 2.07 -11.23
CA GLY A 56 -9.87 2.51 -9.90
C GLY A 56 -9.92 1.40 -8.86
N ASN A 57 -9.23 0.28 -9.07
CA ASN A 57 -9.01 -0.76 -8.05
C ASN A 57 -7.99 -0.28 -7.01
N ASN A 58 -8.15 -0.69 -5.76
CA ASN A 58 -7.23 -0.36 -4.69
C ASN A 58 -6.09 -1.38 -4.63
N ILE A 59 -4.89 -0.96 -5.01
CA ILE A 59 -3.69 -1.79 -4.99
C ILE A 59 -2.84 -1.40 -3.78
N GLU A 60 -2.56 -2.37 -2.94
CA GLU A 60 -1.81 -2.21 -1.70
C GLU A 60 -0.48 -2.96 -1.77
N ALA A 61 0.58 -2.34 -1.26
CA ALA A 61 1.77 -3.06 -0.81
C ALA A 61 1.87 -2.94 0.71
N VAL A 62 2.12 -4.06 1.39
CA VAL A 62 2.16 -4.13 2.86
C VAL A 62 3.37 -4.91 3.35
N PHE A 63 4.09 -4.34 4.30
CA PHE A 63 5.05 -5.03 5.16
C PHE A 63 4.46 -5.11 6.58
N ARG A 64 4.41 -6.31 7.16
CA ARG A 64 3.73 -6.53 8.45
C ARG A 64 4.67 -6.49 9.66
N GLY A 65 5.99 -6.37 9.45
CA GLY A 65 6.97 -6.69 10.50
C GLY A 65 6.91 -8.18 10.84
N GLY A 66 8.06 -8.84 10.98
CA GLY A 66 8.09 -10.18 11.58
C GLY A 66 7.70 -10.13 13.04
#